data_AF-A0A5C6MIA2-F1
#
_entry.id   AF-A0A5C6MIA2-F1
#
_cell.length_a   1.000
_cell.length_b   1.000
_cell.length_c   1.000
_cell.angle_alpha   90.00
_cell.angle_beta   90.00
_cell.angle_gamma   90.00
#
_symmetry.space_group_name_H-M   'P 1'
#
loop_
_entity.id
_entity.type
_entity.pdbx_description
1 polymer ?
#
loop_
_entity_poly.entity_id
_entity_poly.type
_entity_poly.pdbx_seq_one_letter_code
_entity_poly.pdbx_strand_id
1 'polypeptide(L)'
;MANNRCVAEQRAAGLKRKLMKNKEFLEDYRRFMDTILEKGYAMEVPQDQLSRDDNRVWYVPHHGVYHLKKKKIRVVFDCNATFQDVSLN
;
A
#
# COMPACT_ATOMS: atom_id res chain seq x y z
N MET A 1 0.95 -21.26 -2.55
CA MET A 1 1.94 -20.18 -2.72
C MET A 1 1.88 -19.32 -1.48
N ALA A 2 2.99 -18.71 -1.08
CA ALA A 2 3.11 -18.03 0.20
C ALA A 2 2.16 -16.82 0.27
N ASN A 3 1.16 -16.85 1.16
CA ASN A 3 0.27 -15.69 1.37
C ASN A 3 0.94 -14.67 2.28
N ASN A 4 1.44 -13.58 1.71
CA ASN A 4 2.17 -12.53 2.44
C ASN A 4 1.26 -11.54 3.20
N ARG A 5 -0.05 -11.83 3.30
CA ARG A 5 -1.05 -10.97 3.95
C ARG A 5 -0.65 -10.54 5.35
N CYS A 6 -0.08 -11.44 6.17
CA CYS A 6 0.32 -11.10 7.53
C CYS A 6 1.35 -9.97 7.58
N VAL A 7 2.30 -9.95 6.65
CA VAL A 7 3.32 -8.89 6.52
C VAL A 7 2.67 -7.58 6.07
N ALA A 8 1.77 -7.66 5.08
CA ALA A 8 1.05 -6.50 4.57
C ALA A 8 0.15 -5.86 5.65
N GLU A 9 -0.59 -6.67 6.42
CA GLU A 9 -1.44 -6.21 7.52
C GLU A 9 -0.63 -5.56 8.63
N GLN A 10 0.52 -6.13 9.00
CA GLN A 10 1.42 -5.53 9.99
C GLN A 10 1.91 -4.14 9.54
N ARG A 11 2.32 -4.00 8.28
CA ARG A 11 2.76 -2.72 7.70
C ARG A 11 1.60 -1.72 7.61
N ALA A 12 0.42 -2.17 7.20
CA ALA A 12 -0.79 -1.35 7.16
C ALA A 12 -1.18 -0.83 8.55
N ALA A 13 -1.07 -1.65 9.60
CA ALA A 13 -1.31 -1.21 10.97
C ALA A 13 -0.32 -0.11 11.41
N GLY A 14 0.95 -0.22 11.01
CA GLY A 14 1.96 0.83 11.22
C GLY A 14 1.60 2.13 10.51
N LEU A 15 1.21 2.05 9.24
CA LEU A 15 0.77 3.21 8.46
C LEU A 15 -0.47 3.85 9.08
N LYS A 16 -1.48 3.08 9.47
CA LYS A 16 -2.69 3.57 10.15
C LYS A 16 -2.33 4.36 11.40
N ARG A 17 -1.44 3.86 12.26
CA ARG A 17 -0.99 4.60 13.46
C ARG A 17 -0.33 5.93 13.09
N LYS A 18 0.47 5.98 12.03
CA LYS A 18 1.12 7.21 11.55
C LYS A 18 0.09 8.23 11.03
N LEU A 19 -0.88 7.77 10.24
CA LEU A 19 -1.97 8.59 9.72
C LEU A 19 -2.82 9.19 10.84
N MET A 20 -3.18 8.38 11.85
CA MET A 20 -3.98 8.85 12.99
C MET A 20 -3.26 9.89 13.85
N LYS A 21 -1.93 9.83 13.94
CA LYS A 21 -1.12 10.74 14.75
C LYS A 21 -0.83 12.08 14.06
N ASN A 22 -0.86 12.13 12.73
CA ASN A 22 -0.49 13.31 11.97
C ASN A 22 -1.55 13.61 10.90
N LYS A 23 -2.38 14.63 11.17
CA LYS A 23 -3.47 15.06 10.29
C LYS A 23 -2.97 15.57 8.93
N GLU A 24 -1.87 16.31 8.89
CA GLU A 24 -1.28 16.80 7.63
C GLU A 24 -0.81 15.65 6.75
N PHE A 25 -0.11 14.68 7.36
CA PHE A 25 0.32 13.48 6.65
C PHE A 25 -0.87 12.67 6.13
N LEU A 26 -1.96 12.56 6.89
CA LEU A 26 -3.18 11.89 6.46
C LEU A 26 -3.81 12.59 5.23
N GLU A 27 -3.99 13.91 5.28
CA GLU A 27 -4.59 14.67 4.19
C GLU A 27 -3.75 14.58 2.91
N ASP A 28 -2.43 14.73 3.02
CA ASP A 28 -1.53 14.58 1.88
C ASP A 28 -1.56 13.16 1.30
N TYR A 29 -1.56 12.14 2.17
CA TYR A 29 -1.60 10.74 1.77
C TYR A 29 -2.91 10.42 1.05
N ARG A 30 -4.04 10.89 1.59
CA ARG A 30 -5.35 10.73 0.99
C ARG A 30 -5.40 11.36 -0.39
N ARG A 31 -4.99 12.62 -0.54
CA ARG A 31 -4.96 13.31 -1.86
C ARG A 31 -4.12 12.55 -2.89
N PHE A 32 -3.00 11.97 -2.47
CA PHE A 32 -2.17 11.16 -3.36
C PHE A 32 -2.91 9.88 -3.82
N MET A 33 -3.54 9.16 -2.89
CA MET A 33 -4.31 7.95 -3.21
C MET A 33 -5.53 8.25 -4.07
N ASP A 34 -6.26 9.32 -3.76
CA ASP A 34 -7.40 9.79 -4.56
C ASP A 34 -6.96 10.05 -6.02
N THR A 35 -5.83 10.73 -6.22
CA THR A 35 -5.27 10.96 -7.57
C THR A 35 -4.94 9.65 -8.31
N ILE A 36 -4.47 8.63 -7.61
CA ILE A 36 -4.18 7.31 -8.21
C ILE A 36 -5.47 6.63 -8.67
N LEU A 37 -6.52 6.69 -7.84
CA LEU A 37 -7.82 6.10 -8.12
C LEU A 37 -8.53 6.84 -9.26
N GLU A 38 -8.56 8.17 -9.22
CA GLU A 38 -9.17 9.02 -10.26
C GLU A 38 -8.53 8.82 -11.63
N LYS A 39 -7.21 8.59 -11.68
CA LYS A 39 -6.49 8.30 -12.93
C LYS A 39 -6.63 6.86 -13.41
N GLY A 40 -7.28 6.00 -12.64
CA GLY A 40 -7.42 4.58 -12.96
C GLY A 40 -6.11 3.79 -12.84
N TYR A 41 -5.11 4.30 -12.12
CA TYR A 41 -3.86 3.58 -11.86
C TYR A 41 -4.01 2.51 -10.77
N ALA A 42 -5.03 2.65 -9.93
CA ALA A 42 -5.49 1.60 -9.03
C ALA A 42 -7.02 1.61 -8.99
N MET A 43 -7.60 0.50 -8.56
CA MET A 43 -9.03 0.32 -8.36
C MET A 43 -9.25 -0.48 -7.08
N GLU A 44 -10.39 -0.28 -6.44
CA GLU A 44 -10.86 -1.19 -5.41
C GLU A 44 -11.05 -2.60 -5.98
N VAL A 45 -10.55 -3.61 -5.28
CA VAL A 45 -10.63 -4.99 -5.74
C VAL A 45 -12.09 -5.45 -5.66
N PRO A 46 -12.68 -5.95 -6.75
CA PRO A 46 -14.05 -6.47 -6.74
C PRO A 46 -14.26 -7.55 -5.68
N GLN A 47 -15.43 -7.56 -5.03
CA GLN A 47 -15.74 -8.44 -3.90
C GLN A 47 -15.61 -9.93 -4.24
N ASP A 48 -15.98 -10.30 -5.46
CA ASP A 48 -15.86 -11.66 -6.02
C ASP A 48 -14.40 -12.09 -6.22
N GLN A 49 -13.46 -11.15 -6.29
CA GLN A 49 -12.02 -11.40 -6.43
C GLN A 49 -11.24 -11.33 -5.12
N LEU A 50 -11.89 -11.02 -3.99
CA LEU A 50 -11.24 -11.01 -2.68
C LEU A 50 -10.99 -12.43 -2.15
N SER A 51 -11.85 -13.38 -2.50
CA SER A 51 -11.76 -14.78 -2.09
C SER A 51 -11.24 -15.64 -3.25
N ARG A 52 -9.95 -15.50 -3.56
CA ARG A 52 -9.27 -16.33 -4.55
C ARG A 52 -8.39 -17.38 -3.85
N ASP A 53 -8.69 -18.64 -4.11
CA ASP A 53 -7.93 -19.79 -3.59
C ASP A 53 -6.90 -20.32 -4.60
N ASP A 54 -6.73 -19.62 -5.72
CA ASP A 54 -5.80 -19.99 -6.80
C ASP A 54 -4.33 -19.71 -6.47
N ASN A 55 -4.03 -19.24 -5.24
CA ASN A 55 -2.70 -18.89 -4.77
C ASN A 55 -2.00 -17.78 -5.58
N ARG A 56 -2.75 -16.98 -6.35
CA ARG A 56 -2.21 -15.87 -7.16
C ARG A 56 -2.42 -14.49 -6.54
N VAL A 57 -2.76 -14.46 -5.25
CA VAL A 57 -2.95 -13.20 -4.51
C VAL A 57 -1.63 -12.81 -3.86
N TRP A 58 -1.20 -11.58 -4.14
CA TRP A 58 -0.06 -10.96 -3.46
C TRP A 58 -0.43 -9.57 -2.99
N TYR A 59 0.02 -9.21 -1.79
CA TYR A 59 -0.23 -7.90 -1.20
C TYR A 59 1.02 -7.04 -1.32
N VAL A 60 0.92 -5.87 -1.94
CA VAL A 60 2.05 -4.94 -2.06
C VAL A 60 1.96 -3.91 -0.93
N PRO A 61 2.86 -3.96 0.07
CA PRO A 61 2.86 -2.96 1.11
C PRO A 61 3.26 -1.59 0.55
N HIS A 62 2.72 -0.53 1.15
CA HIS A 62 3.03 0.82 0.73
C HIS A 62 3.23 1.78 1.90
N HIS A 63 3.98 2.85 1.69
CA HIS A 63 4.24 3.86 2.72
C HIS A 63 4.47 5.25 2.12
N GLY A 64 4.11 6.28 2.88
CA GLY A 64 4.30 7.67 2.46
C GLY A 64 5.64 8.26 2.93
N VAL A 65 6.38 8.86 1.99
CA VAL A 65 7.62 9.60 2.23
C VAL A 65 7.51 11.02 1.70
N TYR A 66 8.14 11.99 2.38
CA TYR A 66 8.22 13.36 1.89
C TYR A 66 9.50 13.58 1.11
N HIS A 67 9.37 14.19 -0.07
CA HIS A 67 10.52 14.68 -0.79
C HIS A 67 11.11 15.91 -0.06
N LEU A 68 12.35 15.80 0.45
CA LEU A 68 12.99 16.81 1.31
C LEU A 68 12.94 18.25 0.76
N LYS A 69 13.22 18.44 -0.55
CA LYS A 69 13.20 19.75 -1.21
C LYS A 69 11.79 20.25 -1.57
N LYS A 70 10.98 19.42 -2.24
CA LYS A 70 9.65 19.80 -2.74
C LYS A 70 8.57 19.83 -1.66
N LYS A 71 8.83 19.25 -0.48
CA LYS A 71 7.87 19.09 0.63
C LYS A 71 6.55 18.46 0.19
N LYS A 72 6.60 17.58 -0.82
CA LYS A 72 5.45 16.83 -1.34
C LYS A 72 5.56 15.37 -0.96
N ILE A 73 4.43 14.77 -0.59
CA ILE A 73 4.35 13.34 -0.31
C ILE A 73 4.48 12.52 -1.61
N ARG A 74 5.07 11.34 -1.49
CA ARG A 74 4.94 10.24 -2.45
C ARG A 74 4.57 8.98 -1.68
N VAL A 75 3.61 8.21 -2.18
CA VAL A 75 3.38 6.85 -1.69
C VAL A 75 4.22 5.91 -2.53
N VAL A 76 5.06 5.13 -1.84
CA VAL A 76 5.95 4.13 -2.43
C VAL A 76 5.31 2.76 -2.22
N PHE A 77 5.14 2.02 -3.30
CA PHE A 77 4.73 0.61 -3.29
C PHE A 77 6.00 -0.25 -3.28
N ASP A 78 6.18 -1.06 -2.25
CA ASP A 78 7.39 -1.84 -2.03
C ASP A 78 7.22 -3.26 -2.61
N CYS A 79 7.46 -3.39 -3.92
CA CYS A 79 7.42 -4.67 -4.62
C CYS A 79 8.59 -5.60 -4.26
N ASN A 80 9.65 -5.06 -3.65
CA ASN A 80 10.83 -5.80 -3.20
C ASN A 80 10.61 -6.45 -1.82
N ALA A 81 9.44 -6.26 -1.20
CA ALA A 81 9.10 -6.93 0.05
C ALA A 81 9.10 -8.45 -0.17
N THR A 82 10.09 -9.12 0.42
CA THR A 82 10.24 -10.58 0.34
C THR A 82 9.30 -11.26 1.34
N PHE A 83 8.72 -12.39 0.92
CA PHE A 83 8.00 -13.31 1.79
C PHE A 83 8.33 -14.74 1.38
N GLN A 84 8.89 -15.52 2.30
CA GLN A 84 9.40 -16.88 2.02
C GLN A 84 10.35 -16.91 0.82
N ASP A 85 11.33 -16.00 0.80
CA ASP A 85 12.35 -15.85 -0.25
C ASP A 85 11.82 -15.50 -1.66
N VAL A 86 10.54 -15.10 -1.77
CA VAL A 86 9.91 -14.64 -3.01
C VAL A 86 9.53 -13.16 -2.90
N SER A 87 9.79 -12.36 -3.95
CA SER A 87 9.32 -10.98 -4.13
C SER A 87 8.68 -10.79 -5.51
N LEU A 88 8.02 -9.65 -5.75
CA LEU A 88 7.37 -9.35 -7.05
C LEU A 88 8.27 -8.58 -8.04
N ASN A 89 9.56 -8.41 -7.73
CA ASN A 89 10.55 -7.79 -8.60
C ASN A 89 11.51 -8.83 -9.17
#